data_AF-G9EMN6-F1
#
_entry.id   AF-G9EMN6-F1
#
_cell.length_a   1.000
_cell.length_b   1.000
_cell.length_c   1.000
_cell.angle_alpha   90.00
_cell.angle_beta   90.00
_cell.angle_gamma   90.00
#
_symmetry.space_group_name_H-M   'P 1'
#
loop_
_entity.id
_entity.type
_entity.pdbx_description
1 polymer ?
#
loop_
_entity_poly.entity_id
_entity_poly.type
_entity_poly.pdbx_seq_one_letter_code
_entity_poly.pdbx_strand_id
1 'polypeptide(L)'
;MAEQAIFTAGLVALNLAALKNSLQHLNQGGLLIINEDSYQDKDWQKAGMDKRFLDNCAEHYHIVSFPLITQTQQAVAALELTKPQATKTKNFYVLGLVLWLFDLPTKAYEAFITKKFKANPVIAKANEAALVAGYNYAMTLELARRDYMLGETNRQVGEYRQITGVEAIGLALATVATHTDTHVSLWLSNYPFFGYFA
;
A
#
# COMPACT_ATOMS: atom_id res chain seq x y z
N MET A 1 -17.69 3.59 -17.14
CA MET A 1 -17.30 3.92 -15.75
C MET A 1 -17.68 2.72 -14.90
N ALA A 2 -16.76 2.14 -14.13
CA ALA A 2 -17.14 1.05 -13.22
C ALA A 2 -18.10 1.64 -12.16
N GLU A 3 -19.34 1.15 -12.12
CA GLU A 3 -20.44 1.69 -11.31
C GLU A 3 -20.23 1.51 -9.81
N GLN A 4 -19.26 0.68 -9.42
CA GLN A 4 -18.76 0.59 -8.06
C GLN A 4 -17.30 1.02 -8.03
N ALA A 5 -17.07 2.15 -7.37
CA ALA A 5 -15.77 2.52 -6.88
C ALA A 5 -15.20 1.32 -6.09
N ILE A 6 -14.12 0.70 -6.58
CA ILE A 6 -13.35 -0.39 -5.90
C ILE A 6 -12.61 0.17 -4.66
N PHE A 7 -13.09 1.29 -4.13
CA PHE A 7 -12.54 1.88 -2.92
C PHE A 7 -13.01 1.00 -1.77
N THR A 8 -12.05 0.25 -1.23
CA THR A 8 -12.07 -0.53 0.02
C THR A 8 -12.69 -1.93 -0.01
N ALA A 9 -12.24 -2.76 -0.96
CA ALA A 9 -12.34 -4.22 -0.81
C ALA A 9 -11.51 -4.77 0.39
N GLY A 10 -10.43 -4.08 0.75
CA GLY A 10 -9.65 -4.44 1.93
C GLY A 10 -8.84 -3.28 2.53
N LEU A 11 -8.60 -3.35 3.85
CA LEU A 11 -7.83 -2.41 4.65
C LEU A 11 -6.67 -3.15 5.33
N VAL A 12 -5.46 -2.58 5.23
CA VAL A 12 -4.28 -3.08 5.97
C VAL A 12 -3.99 -2.12 7.13
N ALA A 13 -4.20 -2.59 8.35
CA ALA A 13 -3.89 -1.86 9.57
C ALA A 13 -2.57 -2.34 10.18
N LEU A 14 -1.48 -1.58 9.95
CA LEU A 14 -0.16 -1.90 10.49
C LEU A 14 -0.01 -1.55 11.98
N ASN A 15 -0.93 -0.74 12.53
CA ASN A 15 -1.01 -0.37 13.93
C ASN A 15 -2.46 -0.02 14.32
N LEU A 16 -2.72 0.06 15.62
CA LEU A 16 -4.05 0.31 16.18
C LEU A 16 -4.59 1.73 15.88
N ALA A 17 -3.72 2.75 15.82
CA ALA A 17 -4.17 4.11 15.49
C ALA A 17 -4.66 4.22 14.03
N ALA A 18 -3.98 3.55 13.09
CA ALA A 18 -4.38 3.47 11.70
C ALA A 18 -5.68 2.68 11.54
N LEU A 19 -5.87 1.61 12.32
CA LEU A 19 -7.14 0.88 12.38
C LEU A 19 -8.29 1.83 12.75
N LYS A 20 -8.17 2.55 13.86
CA LYS A 20 -9.20 3.48 14.35
C LYS A 20 -9.62 4.52 13.31
N ASN A 21 -8.64 5.15 12.66
CA ASN A 21 -8.91 6.24 11.72
C ASN A 21 -9.40 5.75 10.35
N SER A 22 -8.99 4.54 9.95
CA SER A 22 -9.25 4.04 8.59
C SER A 22 -10.45 3.10 8.51
N LEU A 23 -10.92 2.55 9.64
CA LEU A 23 -12.03 1.60 9.65
C LEU A 23 -13.32 2.19 9.07
N GLN A 24 -13.58 3.48 9.30
CA GLN A 24 -14.73 4.20 8.72
C GLN A 24 -14.76 4.21 7.19
N HIS A 25 -13.63 3.96 6.53
CA HIS A 25 -13.52 3.91 5.08
C HIS A 25 -13.71 2.49 4.54
N LEU A 26 -13.72 1.46 5.39
CA LEU A 26 -13.90 0.07 4.97
C LEU A 26 -15.39 -0.25 4.86
N ASN A 27 -15.81 -0.75 3.70
CA ASN A 27 -17.18 -1.21 3.52
C ASN A 27 -17.46 -2.47 4.36
N GLN A 28 -18.69 -2.62 4.84
CA GLN A 28 -19.11 -3.83 5.55
C GLN A 28 -18.87 -5.08 4.70
N GLY A 29 -18.35 -6.13 5.33
CA GLY A 29 -17.94 -7.36 4.65
C GLY A 29 -16.59 -7.29 3.94
N GLY A 30 -15.88 -6.16 4.01
CA GLY A 30 -14.53 -6.01 3.49
C GLY A 30 -13.48 -6.78 4.31
N LEU A 31 -12.31 -6.98 3.71
CA LEU A 31 -11.17 -7.64 4.33
C LEU A 31 -10.40 -6.67 5.22
N LEU A 32 -10.12 -7.07 6.46
CA LEU A 32 -9.31 -6.33 7.42
C LEU A 32 -8.06 -7.13 7.78
N ILE A 33 -6.89 -6.68 7.30
CA ILE A 33 -5.60 -7.29 7.62
C ILE A 33 -4.97 -6.55 8.79
N ILE A 34 -4.64 -7.26 9.87
CA ILE A 34 -4.12 -6.64 11.10
C ILE A 34 -2.81 -7.27 11.56
N ASN A 35 -1.89 -6.41 11.98
CA ASN A 35 -0.60 -6.79 12.56
C ASN A 35 -0.73 -7.12 14.06
N GLU A 36 -0.64 -8.41 14.40
CA GLU A 36 -0.72 -8.89 15.80
C GLU A 36 0.46 -8.42 16.66
N ASP A 37 1.63 -8.15 16.05
CA ASP A 37 2.78 -7.64 16.79
C ASP A 37 2.50 -6.26 17.44
N SER A 38 1.44 -5.56 17.00
CA SER A 38 1.00 -4.25 17.52
C SER A 38 -0.16 -4.33 18.53
N TYR A 39 -0.42 -5.49 19.14
CA TYR A 39 -1.51 -5.72 20.12
C TYR A 39 -1.07 -5.72 21.59
N GLN A 40 0.08 -5.13 21.92
CA GLN A 40 0.52 -5.04 23.32
C GLN A 40 -0.33 -4.02 24.08
N ASP A 41 -0.51 -4.20 25.40
CA ASP A 41 -1.38 -3.33 26.22
C ASP A 41 -1.05 -1.84 26.10
N LYS A 42 0.25 -1.51 25.96
CA LYS A 42 0.74 -0.14 25.71
C LYS A 42 0.22 0.46 24.41
N ASP A 43 0.00 -0.34 23.37
CA ASP A 43 -0.43 0.11 22.05
C ASP A 43 -1.95 0.36 22.05
N TRP A 44 -2.71 -0.45 22.78
CA TRP A 44 -4.13 -0.22 23.07
C TRP A 44 -4.37 1.08 23.82
N GLN A 45 -3.58 1.32 24.87
CA GLN A 45 -3.62 2.58 25.64
C GLN A 45 -3.30 3.79 24.75
N LYS A 46 -2.25 3.71 23.93
CA LYS A 46 -1.86 4.79 23.00
C LYS A 46 -2.93 5.10 21.96
N ALA A 47 -3.64 4.09 21.49
CA ALA A 47 -4.73 4.28 20.54
C ALA A 47 -6.06 4.72 21.21
N GLY A 48 -6.13 4.64 22.54
CA GLY A 48 -7.37 4.85 23.29
C GLY A 48 -8.46 3.88 22.85
N MET A 49 -8.12 2.60 22.75
CA MET A 49 -9.03 1.52 22.33
C MET A 49 -8.96 0.33 23.30
N ASP A 50 -10.03 -0.46 23.35
CA ASP A 50 -10.12 -1.71 24.11
C ASP A 50 -10.04 -2.91 23.16
N LYS A 51 -9.52 -4.04 23.65
CA LYS A 51 -9.44 -5.32 22.92
C LYS A 51 -10.79 -5.77 22.38
N ARG A 52 -11.87 -5.48 23.12
CA ARG A 52 -13.27 -5.73 22.70
C ARG A 52 -13.66 -5.08 21.37
N PHE A 53 -12.92 -4.06 20.94
CA PHE A 53 -13.15 -3.43 19.65
C PHE A 53 -12.98 -4.40 18.47
N LEU A 54 -12.02 -5.32 18.56
CA LEU A 54 -11.79 -6.32 17.50
C LEU A 54 -12.90 -7.36 17.46
N ASP A 55 -13.44 -7.74 18.62
CA ASP A 55 -14.56 -8.68 18.70
C ASP A 55 -15.77 -8.12 17.95
N ASN A 56 -16.10 -6.84 18.17
CA ASN A 56 -17.18 -6.17 17.44
C ASN A 56 -16.87 -6.03 15.93
N CYS A 57 -15.58 -5.86 15.56
CA CYS A 57 -15.19 -5.79 14.16
C CYS A 57 -15.32 -7.15 13.45
N ALA A 58 -15.12 -8.26 14.16
CA ALA A 58 -15.21 -9.61 13.60
C ALA A 58 -16.63 -9.95 13.12
N GLU A 59 -17.66 -9.30 13.67
CA GLU A 59 -19.05 -9.45 13.23
C GLU A 59 -19.34 -8.79 11.88
N HIS A 60 -18.58 -7.74 11.53
CA HIS A 60 -18.85 -6.90 10.36
C HIS A 60 -17.81 -7.04 9.24
N TYR A 61 -16.60 -7.52 9.55
CA TYR A 61 -15.46 -7.57 8.64
C TYR A 61 -14.79 -8.94 8.67
N HIS A 62 -14.18 -9.32 7.55
CA HIS A 62 -13.36 -10.52 7.52
C HIS A 62 -11.95 -10.17 8.02
N ILE A 63 -11.61 -10.64 9.21
CA ILE A 63 -10.33 -10.30 9.85
C ILE A 63 -9.28 -11.37 9.53
N VAL A 64 -8.14 -10.93 9.02
CA VAL A 64 -6.92 -11.73 8.89
C VAL A 64 -5.87 -11.11 9.78
N SER A 65 -5.61 -11.75 10.92
CA SER A 65 -4.58 -11.33 11.87
C SER A 65 -3.39 -12.28 11.79
N PHE A 66 -2.18 -11.71 11.79
CA PHE A 66 -0.94 -12.49 11.84
C PHE A 66 0.23 -11.65 12.36
N PRO A 67 1.31 -12.28 12.87
CA PRO A 67 2.49 -11.57 13.38
C PRO A 67 3.36 -11.09 12.21
N LEU A 68 2.93 -10.00 11.55
CA LEU A 68 3.52 -9.46 10.32
C LEU A 68 5.01 -9.15 10.46
N ILE A 69 5.43 -8.48 11.53
CA ILE A 69 6.83 -8.08 11.73
C ILE A 69 7.69 -9.31 11.94
N THR A 70 7.21 -10.25 12.75
CA THR A 70 7.92 -11.50 13.04
C THR A 70 8.11 -12.32 11.76
N GLN A 71 7.04 -12.52 10.97
CA GLN A 71 7.11 -13.27 9.70
C GLN A 71 7.96 -12.54 8.66
N THR A 72 7.88 -11.21 8.58
CA THR A 72 8.73 -10.42 7.68
C THR A 72 10.21 -10.60 8.01
N GLN A 73 10.56 -10.58 9.30
CA GLN A 73 11.95 -10.78 9.75
C GLN A 73 12.45 -12.19 9.45
N GLN A 74 11.61 -13.21 9.63
CA GLN A 74 11.93 -14.58 9.27
C GLN A 74 12.16 -14.75 7.75
N ALA A 75 11.31 -14.13 6.93
CA ALA A 75 11.43 -14.19 5.47
C ALA A 75 12.76 -13.64 4.93
N VAL A 76 13.35 -12.66 5.61
CA VAL A 76 14.62 -12.04 5.21
C VAL A 76 15.79 -12.46 6.09
N ALA A 77 15.63 -13.43 6.99
CA ALA A 77 16.66 -13.83 7.95
C ALA A 77 17.93 -14.38 7.29
N ALA A 78 17.81 -14.96 6.09
CA ALA A 78 18.94 -15.44 5.30
C ALA A 78 19.82 -14.30 4.73
N LEU A 79 19.30 -13.08 4.72
CA LEU A 79 20.02 -11.88 4.33
C LEU A 79 20.46 -11.22 5.62
N GLU A 80 21.77 -11.09 5.87
CA GLU A 80 22.39 -10.56 7.09
C GLU A 80 22.06 -9.06 7.33
N LEU A 81 20.78 -8.77 7.55
CA LEU A 81 20.21 -7.45 7.69
C LEU A 81 20.05 -7.11 9.17
N THR A 82 20.19 -5.83 9.48
CA THR A 82 19.83 -5.34 10.82
C THR A 82 18.30 -5.40 11.02
N LYS A 83 17.84 -5.61 12.26
CA LYS A 83 16.38 -5.62 12.59
C LYS A 83 15.61 -4.41 12.04
N PRO A 84 16.14 -3.17 12.07
CA PRO A 84 15.46 -2.02 11.47
C PRO A 84 15.35 -2.11 9.95
N GLN A 85 16.33 -2.70 9.27
CA GLN A 85 16.27 -2.90 7.81
C GLN A 85 15.25 -3.98 7.46
N ALA A 86 15.25 -5.11 8.16
CA ALA A 86 14.26 -6.17 7.96
C ALA A 86 12.83 -5.66 8.20
N THR A 87 12.60 -4.89 9.26
CA THR A 87 11.27 -4.32 9.55
C THR A 87 10.74 -3.39 8.45
N LYS A 88 11.62 -2.76 7.65
CA LYS A 88 11.21 -1.89 6.53
C LYS A 88 10.64 -2.67 5.34
N THR A 89 10.94 -3.97 5.20
CA THR A 89 10.45 -4.78 4.08
C THR A 89 9.00 -5.25 4.27
N LYS A 90 8.40 -5.01 5.45
CA LYS A 90 7.02 -5.40 5.79
C LYS A 90 5.97 -4.91 4.78
N ASN A 91 6.20 -3.76 4.16
CA ASN A 91 5.28 -3.22 3.16
C ASN A 91 5.23 -4.10 1.90
N PHE A 92 6.36 -4.68 1.50
CA PHE A 92 6.40 -5.63 0.40
C PHE A 92 5.83 -7.00 0.77
N TYR A 93 5.99 -7.41 2.03
CA TYR A 93 5.31 -8.59 2.56
C TYR A 93 3.78 -8.47 2.43
N VAL A 94 3.22 -7.36 2.92
CA VAL A 94 1.80 -7.05 2.75
C VAL A 94 1.42 -6.96 1.26
N LEU A 95 2.24 -6.32 0.43
CA LEU A 95 1.96 -6.24 -1.00
C LEU A 95 1.84 -7.64 -1.61
N GLY A 96 2.72 -8.58 -1.27
CA GLY A 96 2.66 -9.96 -1.75
C GLY A 96 1.34 -10.64 -1.39
N LEU A 97 0.90 -10.46 -0.14
CA LEU A 97 -0.38 -10.98 0.33
C LEU A 97 -1.55 -10.37 -0.46
N VAL A 98 -1.54 -9.05 -0.68
CA VAL A 98 -2.56 -8.34 -1.47
C VAL A 98 -2.56 -8.80 -2.93
N LEU A 99 -1.40 -9.02 -3.54
CA LEU A 99 -1.31 -9.50 -4.92
C LEU A 99 -1.97 -10.87 -5.06
N TRP A 100 -1.77 -11.78 -4.10
CA TRP A 100 -2.43 -13.08 -4.11
C TRP A 100 -3.95 -12.96 -3.97
N LEU A 101 -4.44 -12.10 -3.07
CA LEU A 101 -5.88 -11.89 -2.86
C LEU A 101 -6.63 -11.42 -4.10
N PHE A 102 -5.97 -10.61 -4.93
CA PHE A 102 -6.53 -10.07 -6.18
C PHE A 102 -6.11 -10.85 -7.44
N ASP A 103 -5.50 -12.03 -7.28
CA ASP A 103 -5.00 -12.87 -8.37
C ASP A 103 -4.04 -12.13 -9.33
N LEU A 104 -3.24 -11.23 -8.78
CA LEU A 104 -2.27 -10.43 -9.50
C LEU A 104 -0.87 -11.09 -9.50
N PRO A 105 -0.13 -11.04 -10.63
CA PRO A 105 1.20 -11.64 -10.72
C PRO A 105 2.26 -10.80 -9.99
N THR A 106 3.23 -11.48 -9.34
CA THR A 106 4.33 -10.82 -8.61
C THR A 106 5.43 -10.25 -9.51
N LYS A 107 5.64 -10.83 -10.70
CA LYS A 107 6.77 -10.51 -11.60
C LYS A 107 6.94 -9.03 -11.93
N ALA A 108 5.83 -8.31 -12.15
CA ALA A 108 5.89 -6.88 -12.44
C ALA A 108 6.46 -6.06 -11.26
N TYR A 109 6.13 -6.48 -10.04
CA TYR A 109 6.59 -5.84 -8.82
C TYR A 109 8.02 -6.24 -8.45
N GLU A 110 8.43 -7.47 -8.73
CA GLU A 110 9.84 -7.90 -8.63
C GLU A 110 10.74 -7.01 -9.50
N ALA A 111 10.38 -6.84 -10.78
CA ALA A 111 11.12 -5.94 -11.69
C ALA A 111 11.13 -4.48 -11.21
N PHE A 112 10.01 -4.01 -10.66
CA PHE A 112 9.92 -2.68 -10.06
C PHE A 112 10.85 -2.53 -8.84
N ILE A 113 10.92 -3.53 -7.96
CA ILE A 113 11.82 -3.55 -6.79
C ILE A 113 13.27 -3.48 -7.24
N THR A 114 13.67 -4.31 -8.20
CA THR A 114 15.03 -4.31 -8.74
C THR A 114 15.41 -2.96 -9.33
N LYS A 115 14.50 -2.33 -10.08
CA LYS A 115 14.73 -1.00 -10.67
C LYS A 115 14.83 0.09 -9.60
N LYS A 116 13.94 0.07 -8.61
CA LYS A 116 13.86 1.09 -7.54
C LYS A 116 15.05 1.03 -6.59
N PHE A 117 15.52 -0.17 -6.25
CA PHE A 117 16.60 -0.39 -5.29
C PHE A 117 17.93 -0.77 -5.95
N LYS A 118 18.14 -0.40 -7.22
CA LYS A 118 19.37 -0.69 -7.97
C LYS A 118 20.66 -0.25 -7.24
N ALA A 119 20.58 0.82 -6.46
CA ALA A 119 21.71 1.34 -5.67
C ALA A 119 22.06 0.47 -4.45
N ASN A 120 21.16 -0.39 -3.98
CA ASN A 120 21.39 -1.27 -2.84
C ASN A 120 20.81 -2.68 -3.10
N PRO A 121 21.59 -3.58 -3.72
CA PRO A 121 21.10 -4.89 -4.17
C PRO A 121 20.71 -5.80 -3.00
N VAL A 122 21.29 -5.62 -1.81
CA VAL A 122 20.92 -6.39 -0.61
C VAL A 122 19.49 -6.04 -0.18
N ILE A 123 19.15 -4.74 -0.17
CA ILE A 123 17.79 -4.28 0.13
C ILE A 123 16.81 -4.70 -0.98
N ALA A 124 17.24 -4.69 -2.24
CA ALA A 124 16.42 -5.17 -3.36
C ALA A 124 16.02 -6.64 -3.14
N LYS A 125 16.99 -7.52 -2.87
CA LYS A 125 16.76 -8.94 -2.56
C LYS A 125 15.88 -9.13 -1.32
N ALA A 126 16.05 -8.29 -0.30
CA ALA A 126 15.25 -8.36 0.92
C ALA A 126 13.77 -8.04 0.67
N ASN A 127 13.50 -7.01 -0.14
CA ASN A 127 12.15 -6.63 -0.51
C ASN A 127 11.51 -7.68 -1.44
N GLU A 128 12.28 -8.26 -2.35
CA GLU A 128 11.84 -9.36 -3.22
C GLU A 128 11.49 -10.62 -2.42
N ALA A 129 12.37 -11.04 -1.50
CA ALA A 129 12.12 -12.18 -0.61
C ALA A 129 10.88 -11.94 0.28
N ALA A 130 10.70 -10.72 0.81
CA ALA A 130 9.52 -10.37 1.57
C ALA A 130 8.24 -10.43 0.72
N LEU A 131 8.28 -9.95 -0.54
CA LEU A 131 7.16 -10.02 -1.48
C LEU A 131 6.72 -11.46 -1.74
N VAL A 132 7.66 -12.32 -2.09
CA VAL A 132 7.39 -13.75 -2.37
C VAL A 132 6.90 -14.47 -1.12
N ALA A 133 7.50 -14.19 0.05
CA ALA A 133 7.07 -14.79 1.30
C ALA A 133 5.63 -14.40 1.67
N GLY A 134 5.25 -13.13 1.48
CA GLY A 134 3.88 -12.68 1.70
C GLY A 134 2.86 -13.32 0.75
N TYR A 135 3.23 -13.49 -0.53
CA TYR A 135 2.40 -14.18 -1.51
C TYR A 135 2.21 -15.66 -1.14
N ASN A 136 3.29 -16.36 -0.78
CA ASN A 136 3.23 -17.76 -0.35
C ASN A 136 2.45 -17.94 0.95
N TYR A 137 2.58 -17.01 1.90
CA TYR A 137 1.81 -17.05 3.13
C TYR A 137 0.30 -16.93 2.87
N ALA A 138 -0.09 -16.06 1.93
CA ALA A 138 -1.47 -15.94 1.50
C ALA A 138 -2.00 -17.25 0.89
N MET A 139 -1.19 -17.98 0.11
CA MET A 139 -1.55 -19.31 -0.40
C MET A 139 -1.83 -20.33 0.72
N THR A 140 -1.10 -20.25 1.84
CA THR A 140 -1.32 -21.15 2.99
C THR A 140 -2.54 -20.79 3.82
N LEU A 141 -3.00 -19.54 3.72
CA LEU A 141 -4.25 -19.09 4.32
C LEU A 141 -5.40 -19.47 3.38
N GLU A 142 -5.82 -20.74 3.41
CA GLU A 142 -6.97 -21.27 2.66
C GLU A 142 -8.31 -20.54 2.96
N LEU A 143 -8.33 -19.57 3.88
CA LEU A 143 -9.51 -19.06 4.58
C LEU A 143 -10.13 -17.76 4.03
N ALA A 144 -9.59 -17.11 3.00
CA ALA A 144 -10.00 -15.74 2.66
C ALA A 144 -10.40 -15.47 1.20
N ARG A 145 -10.58 -16.50 0.35
CA ARG A 145 -11.03 -16.27 -1.04
C ARG A 145 -12.55 -16.07 -1.08
N ARG A 146 -13.00 -14.86 -0.72
CA ARG A 146 -14.13 -14.28 -1.46
C ARG A 146 -13.53 -13.78 -2.77
N ASP A 147 -14.21 -14.04 -3.89
CA ASP A 147 -13.79 -13.53 -5.20
C ASP A 147 -13.87 -11.99 -5.16
N TYR A 148 -12.80 -11.35 -4.71
CA TYR A 148 -12.60 -9.93 -4.88
C TYR A 148 -12.20 -9.70 -6.33
N MET A 149 -13.18 -9.81 -7.23
CA MET A 149 -12.99 -9.45 -8.61
C MET A 149 -12.67 -7.95 -8.67
N LEU A 150 -11.47 -7.63 -9.15
CA LEU A 150 -11.22 -6.30 -9.70
C LEU A 150 -12.25 -6.09 -10.80
N GLY A 151 -13.22 -5.21 -10.54
CA GLY A 151 -14.17 -4.81 -11.57
C GLY A 151 -13.40 -4.40 -12.82
N GLU A 152 -13.71 -5.03 -13.94
CA GLU A 152 -13.04 -4.73 -15.20
C GLU A 152 -13.25 -3.26 -15.53
N THR A 153 -12.19 -2.47 -15.38
CA THR A 153 -12.22 -1.09 -15.82
C THR A 153 -12.03 -1.09 -17.33
N ASN A 154 -13.14 -0.89 -18.06
CA ASN A 154 -13.09 -0.68 -19.50
C ASN A 154 -12.42 0.68 -19.77
N ARG A 155 -11.08 0.68 -19.79
CA ARG A 155 -10.27 1.82 -20.18
C ARG A 155 -10.29 1.91 -21.69
N GLN A 156 -10.53 3.11 -22.22
CA GLN A 156 -10.42 3.35 -23.65
C GLN A 156 -9.00 3.04 -24.12
N VAL A 157 -8.84 2.56 -25.34
CA VAL A 157 -7.51 2.31 -25.89
C VAL A 157 -6.79 3.65 -26.05
N GLY A 158 -5.59 3.79 -25.48
CA GLY A 158 -4.81 5.01 -25.56
C GLY A 158 -3.52 4.97 -24.74
N GLU A 159 -2.69 6.00 -24.89
CA GLU A 159 -1.49 6.17 -24.06
C GLU A 159 -1.85 6.82 -22.73
N TYR A 160 -1.46 6.15 -21.64
CA TYR A 160 -1.71 6.63 -20.28
C TYR A 160 -0.40 6.98 -19.60
N ARG A 161 -0.39 8.13 -18.92
CA ARG A 161 0.69 8.53 -18.01
C ARG A 161 0.11 8.89 -16.65
N GLN A 162 0.83 8.53 -15.60
CA GLN A 162 0.54 9.00 -14.24
C GLN A 162 1.24 10.34 -14.03
N ILE A 163 0.48 11.36 -13.63
CA ILE A 163 1.00 12.68 -13.26
C ILE A 163 0.36 13.13 -11.96
N THR A 164 1.14 13.81 -11.13
CA THR A 164 0.67 14.52 -9.94
C THR A 164 0.05 15.87 -10.34
N GLY A 165 -0.72 16.49 -9.46
CA GLY A 165 -1.34 17.81 -9.74
C GLY A 165 -0.31 18.91 -10.00
N VAL A 166 0.82 18.88 -9.28
CA VAL A 166 1.92 19.84 -9.48
C VAL A 166 2.57 19.63 -10.85
N GLU A 167 2.82 18.37 -11.25
CA GLU A 167 3.33 18.05 -12.59
C GLU A 167 2.35 18.47 -13.68
N ALA A 168 1.04 18.29 -13.48
CA ALA A 168 0.01 18.70 -14.43
C ALA A 168 0.02 20.22 -14.65
N ILE A 169 0.09 21.01 -13.58
CA ILE A 169 0.19 22.48 -13.68
C ILE A 169 1.51 22.89 -14.36
N GLY A 170 2.62 22.25 -14.00
CA GLY A 170 3.91 22.50 -14.63
C GLY A 170 3.89 22.26 -16.14
N LEU A 171 3.29 21.14 -16.57
CA LEU A 171 3.11 20.82 -17.99
C LEU A 171 2.16 21.79 -18.69
N ALA A 172 1.07 22.20 -18.04
CA ALA A 172 0.13 23.17 -18.61
C ALA A 172 0.81 24.53 -18.85
N LEU A 173 1.54 25.03 -17.85
CA LEU A 173 2.29 26.29 -17.97
C LEU A 173 3.38 26.19 -19.04
N ALA A 174 4.11 25.08 -19.11
CA ALA A 174 5.11 24.85 -20.14
C ALA A 174 4.49 24.78 -21.55
N THR A 175 3.30 24.19 -21.68
CA THR A 175 2.58 24.12 -22.96
C THR A 175 2.14 25.50 -23.40
N VAL A 176 1.58 26.32 -22.49
CA VAL A 176 1.23 27.72 -22.80
C VAL A 176 2.48 28.50 -23.24
N ALA A 177 3.58 28.41 -22.50
CA ALA A 177 4.82 29.12 -22.85
C ALA A 177 5.40 28.75 -24.23
N THR A 178 5.18 27.51 -24.70
CA THR A 178 5.81 26.99 -25.92
C THR A 178 4.90 26.98 -27.14
N HIS A 179 3.58 26.94 -26.96
CA HIS A 179 2.59 26.77 -28.04
C HIS A 179 1.69 27.98 -28.25
N THR A 180 1.83 29.04 -27.46
CA THR A 180 1.15 30.31 -27.76
C THR A 180 2.13 31.27 -28.42
N ASP A 181 1.73 31.88 -29.55
CA ASP A 181 2.47 32.96 -30.23
C ASP A 181 2.58 34.24 -29.37
N THR A 182 2.12 34.18 -28.12
CA THR A 182 2.33 35.24 -27.14
C THR A 182 3.76 35.14 -26.65
N HIS A 183 4.59 36.14 -26.99
CA HIS A 183 5.96 36.33 -26.47
C HIS A 183 6.00 36.61 -24.95
N VAL A 184 5.20 35.88 -24.15
CA VAL A 184 5.09 36.04 -22.71
C VAL A 184 6.10 35.11 -22.07
N SER A 185 7.20 35.68 -21.61
CA SER A 185 8.19 34.99 -20.80
C SER A 185 7.57 34.60 -19.44
N LEU A 186 7.31 33.30 -19.26
CA LEU A 186 6.86 32.75 -17.98
C LEU A 186 8.05 32.66 -17.01
N TRP A 187 7.98 33.44 -15.92
CA TRP A 187 8.95 33.40 -14.84
C TRP A 187 8.31 32.78 -13.59
N LEU A 188 8.79 31.61 -13.17
CA LEU A 188 8.33 30.94 -11.97
C LEU A 188 9.27 31.27 -10.81
N SER A 189 8.79 32.05 -9.84
CA SER A 189 9.46 32.23 -8.56
C SER A 189 8.63 31.52 -7.49
N ASN A 190 9.22 30.56 -6.79
CA ASN A 190 8.55 29.84 -5.71
C ASN A 190 9.44 29.78 -4.47
N TYR A 191 8.81 29.88 -3.31
CA TYR A 191 9.44 29.61 -2.02
C TYR A 191 9.02 28.20 -1.55
N PRO A 192 9.93 27.33 -1.08
CA PRO A 192 9.54 25.97 -0.68
C PRO A 192 8.56 25.98 0.50
N PHE A 193 7.34 25.47 0.28
CA PHE A 193 6.38 25.18 1.34
C PHE A 193 5.73 23.81 1.11
N PHE A 194 5.40 23.10 2.20
CA PHE A 194 4.58 21.89 2.12
C PHE A 194 3.11 22.31 2.05
N GLY A 195 2.38 21.79 1.07
CA GLY A 195 0.97 22.12 0.81
C GLY A 195 0.05 21.69 1.96
N TYR A 196 0.02 22.47 3.04
CA TYR A 196 -1.10 22.56 3.96
C TYR A 196 -1.89 23.81 3.55
N PHE A 197 -2.80 23.63 2.60
CA PHE A 197 -3.93 24.55 2.48
C PHE A 197 -5.10 23.87 3.19
N ALA A 198 -5.45 24.42 4.35
CA ALA A 198 -6.64 24.09 5.11
C ALA A 198 -7.89 24.62 4.40
#